data_AF-A0A6H1CA38-F1
#
_entry.id   AF-A0A6H1CA38-F1
#
_cell.length_a   1.000
_cell.length_b   1.000
_cell.length_c   1.000
_cell.angle_alpha   90.00
_cell.angle_beta   90.00
_cell.angle_gamma   90.00
#
_symmetry.space_group_name_H-M   'P 1'
#
loop_
_entity.id
_entity.type
_entity.pdbx_description
1 polymer ?
#
loop_
_entity_poly.entity_id
_entity_poly.type
_entity_poly.pdbx_seq_one_letter_code
_entity_poly.pdbx_strand_id
1 'polypeptide(L)'
;MAALSDGDTAAALEVFPAGFEPAMHYRPVTEDGILVDPLGGCSSPVPLPKFFETPCREHDLGYDLLRYARSVGHEPGPQARRGLDARLSRHLHEACRTAAPGDGWCVLTADVASIAVRFNSWRQRDAAPVPESPLPYAAVVWTLAAAARWAVR
;
A
#
# COMPACT_ATOMS: atom_id res chain seq x y z
N MET A 1 -3.91 -15.11 0.24
CA MET A 1 -2.74 -14.19 0.27
C MET A 1 -1.74 -14.47 -0.83
N ALA A 2 -1.25 -15.70 -1.02
CA ALA A 2 -0.41 -16.04 -2.18
C ALA A 2 -1.10 -15.65 -3.51
N ALA A 3 -2.36 -16.05 -3.71
CA ALA A 3 -3.13 -15.69 -4.91
C ALA A 3 -3.22 -14.18 -5.18
N LEU A 4 -3.38 -13.34 -4.15
CA LEU A 4 -3.40 -11.88 -4.32
C LEU A 4 -2.00 -11.35 -4.67
N SER A 5 -0.95 -11.84 -4.00
CA SER A 5 0.44 -11.46 -4.32
C SER A 5 0.87 -11.88 -5.74
N ASP A 6 0.38 -13.03 -6.22
CA ASP A 6 0.68 -13.60 -7.53
C ASP A 6 -0.19 -13.00 -8.64
N GLY A 7 -1.38 -12.51 -8.30
CA GLY A 7 -2.26 -11.75 -9.20
C GLY A 7 -3.29 -12.57 -9.93
N ASP A 8 -3.59 -13.73 -9.38
CA ASP A 8 -4.69 -14.53 -9.83
C ASP A 8 -5.96 -14.07 -9.11
N THR A 9 -6.63 -13.08 -9.70
CA THR A 9 -7.89 -12.51 -9.16
C THR A 9 -8.97 -13.59 -9.00
N ALA A 10 -9.04 -14.54 -9.93
CA ALA A 10 -10.03 -15.62 -9.86
C ALA A 10 -9.74 -16.54 -8.67
N ALA A 11 -8.49 -17.03 -8.55
CA ALA A 11 -8.09 -17.84 -7.40
C ALA A 11 -8.22 -17.06 -6.08
N ALA A 12 -7.91 -15.76 -6.07
CA ALA A 12 -8.05 -14.91 -4.89
C ALA A 12 -9.50 -14.80 -4.42
N LEU A 13 -10.46 -14.71 -5.35
CA LEU A 13 -11.90 -14.71 -5.06
C LEU A 13 -12.36 -16.07 -4.52
N GLU A 14 -11.88 -17.19 -5.08
CA GLU A 14 -12.26 -18.53 -4.64
C GLU A 14 -11.85 -18.82 -3.19
N VAL A 15 -10.70 -18.31 -2.76
CA VAL A 15 -10.19 -18.48 -1.39
C VAL A 15 -10.42 -17.27 -0.49
N PHE A 16 -11.27 -16.32 -0.92
CA PHE A 16 -11.48 -15.09 -0.18
C PHE A 16 -12.18 -15.36 1.16
N PRO A 17 -11.67 -14.82 2.29
CA PRO A 17 -12.21 -15.16 3.60
C PRO A 17 -13.64 -14.60 3.79
N ALA A 18 -14.60 -15.50 4.05
CA ALA A 18 -16.01 -15.14 4.26
C ALA A 18 -16.25 -14.15 5.42
N GLY A 19 -15.38 -14.15 6.43
CA GLY A 19 -15.46 -13.23 7.56
C GLY A 19 -14.83 -11.85 7.32
N PHE A 20 -14.26 -11.58 6.14
CA PHE A 20 -13.59 -10.32 5.84
C PHE A 20 -14.55 -9.14 5.80
N GLU A 21 -15.62 -9.24 5.02
CA GLU A 21 -16.58 -8.15 4.86
C GLU A 21 -17.18 -7.68 6.19
N PRO A 22 -17.69 -8.55 7.08
CA PRO A 22 -18.21 -8.07 8.38
C PRO A 22 -17.12 -7.49 9.29
N ALA A 23 -15.86 -7.89 9.13
CA ALA A 23 -14.74 -7.39 9.95
C ALA A 23 -14.14 -6.07 9.42
N MET A 24 -14.10 -5.89 8.09
CA MET A 24 -13.50 -4.73 7.42
C MET A 24 -14.54 -3.71 6.94
N HIS A 25 -15.83 -4.07 6.98
CA HIS A 25 -16.97 -3.22 6.63
C HIS A 25 -17.06 -2.82 5.15
N TYR A 26 -16.44 -3.59 4.25
CA TYR A 26 -16.58 -3.43 2.81
C TYR A 26 -16.41 -4.76 2.07
N ARG A 27 -16.89 -4.80 0.81
CA ARG A 27 -16.60 -5.89 -0.13
C ARG A 27 -15.53 -5.44 -1.11
N PRO A 28 -14.47 -6.22 -1.35
CA PRO A 28 -13.56 -5.95 -2.44
C PRO A 28 -14.30 -5.97 -3.77
N VAL A 29 -13.81 -5.18 -4.72
CA VAL A 29 -14.35 -5.11 -6.08
C VAL A 29 -13.25 -5.43 -7.09
N THR A 30 -13.64 -5.79 -8.31
CA THR A 30 -12.70 -5.96 -9.40
C THR A 30 -12.62 -4.69 -10.23
N GLU A 31 -11.44 -4.06 -10.29
CA GLU A 31 -11.11 -2.91 -11.13
C GLU A 31 -10.02 -3.35 -12.12
N ASP A 32 -10.27 -3.21 -13.42
CA ASP A 32 -9.32 -3.60 -14.49
C ASP A 32 -8.75 -5.03 -14.36
N GLY A 33 -9.58 -5.97 -13.88
CA GLY A 33 -9.18 -7.36 -13.65
C GLY A 33 -8.42 -7.62 -12.36
N ILE A 34 -8.25 -6.60 -11.51
CA ILE A 34 -7.54 -6.66 -10.23
C ILE A 34 -8.54 -6.56 -9.08
N LEU A 35 -8.39 -7.38 -8.04
CA LEU A 35 -9.19 -7.27 -6.82
C LEU A 35 -8.64 -6.13 -5.95
N VAL A 36 -9.50 -5.19 -5.54
CA VAL A 36 -9.09 -3.97 -4.83
C VAL A 36 -10.00 -3.64 -3.65
N ASP A 37 -9.49 -2.81 -2.74
CA ASP A 37 -10.30 -2.09 -1.76
C ASP A 37 -10.95 -0.86 -2.44
N PRO A 38 -12.28 -0.83 -2.64
CA PRO A 38 -12.96 0.31 -3.27
C PRO A 38 -12.89 1.59 -2.44
N LEU A 39 -12.60 1.50 -1.15
CA LEU A 39 -12.49 2.63 -0.23
C LEU A 39 -11.04 3.09 -0.02
N GLY A 40 -10.08 2.30 -0.51
CA GLY A 40 -8.66 2.57 -0.42
C GLY A 40 -8.18 3.67 -1.37
N GLY A 41 -6.89 3.96 -1.28
CA GLY A 41 -6.26 4.92 -2.16
C GLY A 41 -4.79 5.11 -1.86
N CYS A 42 -4.10 5.85 -2.72
CA CYS A 42 -2.68 6.08 -2.52
C CYS A 42 -2.39 6.94 -1.27
N SER A 43 -2.11 6.26 -0.15
CA SER A 43 -1.71 6.88 1.12
C SER A 43 -0.29 7.44 1.03
N SER A 44 -0.16 8.65 0.47
CA SER A 44 1.10 9.36 0.27
C SER A 44 1.01 10.80 0.81
N PRO A 45 2.07 11.33 1.46
CA PRO A 45 2.09 12.72 1.92
C PRO A 45 2.11 13.74 0.78
N VAL A 46 2.45 13.29 -0.44
CA VAL A 46 2.42 14.09 -1.66
C VAL A 46 1.47 13.45 -2.67
N PRO A 47 0.75 14.24 -3.48
CA PRO A 47 -0.10 13.71 -4.53
C PRO A 47 0.68 12.79 -5.47
N LEU A 48 0.15 11.60 -5.70
CA LEU A 48 0.69 10.65 -6.68
C LEU A 48 -0.12 10.70 -8.00
N PRO A 49 0.45 10.25 -9.12
CA PRO A 49 -0.28 10.15 -10.37
C PRO A 49 -1.56 9.32 -10.23
N LYS A 50 -2.67 9.80 -10.80
CA LYS A 50 -3.99 9.14 -10.65
C LYS A 50 -4.01 7.69 -11.13
N PHE A 51 -3.20 7.35 -12.13
CA PHE A 51 -3.10 5.99 -12.65
C PHE A 51 -2.38 5.02 -11.70
N PHE A 52 -1.93 5.48 -10.52
CA PHE A 52 -1.46 4.62 -9.43
C PHE A 52 -2.58 4.19 -8.46
N GLU A 53 -3.79 4.75 -8.56
CA GLU A 53 -4.88 4.45 -7.62
C GLU A 53 -5.23 2.96 -7.58
N THR A 54 -5.43 2.31 -8.73
CA THR A 54 -5.76 0.87 -8.77
C THR A 54 -4.66 0.01 -8.12
N PRO A 55 -3.36 0.16 -8.44
CA PRO A 55 -2.27 -0.48 -7.70
C PRO A 55 -2.27 -0.22 -6.19
N CYS A 56 -2.53 1.02 -5.77
CA CYS A 56 -2.57 1.38 -4.34
C CYS A 56 -3.73 0.69 -3.63
N ARG A 57 -4.93 0.67 -4.22
CA ARG A 57 -6.11 0.02 -3.65
C ARG A 57 -5.99 -1.50 -3.58
N GLU A 58 -5.28 -2.12 -4.51
CA GLU A 58 -4.91 -3.54 -4.42
C GLU A 58 -3.96 -3.79 -3.24
N HIS A 59 -3.00 -2.90 -3.03
CA HIS A 59 -2.07 -2.99 -1.90
C HIS A 59 -2.78 -2.81 -0.56
N ASP A 60 -3.71 -1.85 -0.46
CA ASP A 60 -4.56 -1.64 0.71
C ASP A 60 -5.40 -2.88 1.04
N LEU A 61 -6.03 -3.50 0.03
CA LEU A 61 -6.74 -4.77 0.22
C LEU A 61 -5.83 -5.86 0.79
N GLY A 62 -4.61 -5.99 0.28
CA GLY A 62 -3.62 -6.92 0.80
C GLY A 62 -3.27 -6.65 2.26
N TYR A 63 -3.09 -5.38 2.62
CA TYR A 63 -2.82 -4.95 3.99
C TYR A 63 -3.99 -5.21 4.92
N ASP A 64 -5.22 -5.04 4.44
CA ASP A 64 -6.43 -5.37 5.18
C ASP A 64 -6.59 -6.87 5.40
N LEU A 65 -6.19 -7.70 4.45
CA LEU A 65 -6.13 -9.15 4.66
C LEU A 65 -5.11 -9.53 5.74
N LEU A 66 -3.99 -8.82 5.84
CA LEU A 66 -3.03 -9.02 6.94
C LEU A 66 -3.64 -8.64 8.29
N ARG A 67 -4.32 -7.49 8.36
CA ARG A 67 -5.00 -7.02 9.58
C ARG A 67 -6.12 -7.96 9.99
N TYR A 68 -6.94 -8.38 9.04
CA TYR A 68 -8.02 -9.34 9.24
C TYR A 68 -7.48 -10.66 9.79
N ALA A 69 -6.46 -11.26 9.14
CA ALA A 69 -5.83 -12.49 9.62
C ALA A 69 -5.38 -12.36 11.08
N ARG A 70 -4.69 -11.26 11.41
CA ARG A 70 -4.25 -11.00 12.79
C ARG A 70 -5.42 -10.85 13.76
N SER A 71 -6.50 -10.19 13.35
CA SER A 71 -7.68 -9.98 14.20
C SER A 71 -8.39 -11.28 14.56
N VAL A 72 -8.31 -12.30 13.70
CA VAL A 72 -8.90 -13.64 13.95
C VAL A 72 -7.89 -14.64 14.52
N GLY A 73 -6.74 -14.16 15.01
CA GLY A 73 -5.73 -14.99 15.68
C GLY A 73 -4.74 -15.71 14.77
N HIS A 74 -4.60 -15.27 13.52
CA HIS A 74 -3.60 -15.78 12.58
C HIS A 74 -2.55 -14.71 12.31
N GLU A 75 -1.29 -14.95 12.65
CA GLU A 75 -0.21 -14.03 12.30
C GLU A 75 0.43 -14.47 10.98
N PRO A 76 0.26 -13.72 9.88
CA PRO A 76 0.90 -14.08 8.62
C PRO A 76 2.42 -13.96 8.71
N GLY A 77 3.14 -14.89 8.08
CA GLY A 77 4.59 -14.82 8.01
C GLY A 77 5.08 -13.55 7.28
N PRO A 78 6.30 -13.06 7.56
CA PRO A 78 6.89 -11.87 6.93
C PRO A 78 6.85 -11.85 5.39
N GLN A 79 6.88 -13.03 4.77
CA GLN A 79 6.82 -13.17 3.31
C GLN A 79 5.52 -12.64 2.73
N ALA A 80 4.40 -12.67 3.47
CA ALA A 80 3.13 -12.19 2.97
C ALA A 80 3.17 -10.67 2.72
N ARG A 81 3.59 -9.88 3.71
CA ARG A 81 3.73 -8.43 3.56
C ARG A 81 4.76 -8.07 2.50
N ARG A 82 5.91 -8.75 2.47
CA ARG A 82 6.93 -8.51 1.42
C ARG A 82 6.43 -8.84 0.02
N GLY A 83 5.61 -9.88 -0.14
CA GLY A 83 4.98 -10.24 -1.40
C GLY A 83 4.05 -9.13 -1.92
N LEU A 84 3.22 -8.58 -1.03
CA LEU A 84 2.33 -7.47 -1.34
C LEU A 84 3.09 -6.20 -1.71
N ASP A 85 4.15 -5.84 -0.96
CA ASP A 85 4.97 -4.66 -1.26
C ASP A 85 5.71 -4.82 -2.61
N ALA A 86 6.21 -6.03 -2.91
CA ALA A 86 6.85 -6.31 -4.19
C ALA A 86 5.85 -6.25 -5.35
N ARG A 87 4.60 -6.66 -5.13
CA ARG A 87 3.53 -6.58 -6.12
C ARG A 87 3.16 -5.13 -6.41
N LEU A 88 2.95 -4.31 -5.38
CA LEU A 88 2.71 -2.88 -5.54
C LEU A 88 3.83 -2.26 -6.39
N SER A 89 5.09 -2.54 -6.07
CA SER A 89 6.23 -2.02 -6.83
C SER A 89 6.14 -2.39 -8.31
N ARG A 90 5.85 -3.65 -8.66
CA ARG A 90 5.70 -4.07 -10.06
C ARG A 90 4.55 -3.34 -10.77
N HIS A 91 3.41 -3.18 -10.10
CA HIS A 91 2.23 -2.55 -10.67
C HIS A 91 2.39 -1.03 -10.86
N LEU A 92 3.07 -0.33 -9.95
CA LEU A 92 3.42 1.09 -10.15
C LEU A 92 4.31 1.27 -11.38
N HIS A 93 5.31 0.40 -11.56
CA HIS A 93 6.18 0.43 -12.73
C HIS A 93 5.45 0.06 -14.03
N GLU A 94 4.50 -0.89 -13.99
CA GLU A 94 3.66 -1.23 -15.13
C GLU A 94 2.72 -0.07 -15.50
N ALA A 95 2.12 0.58 -14.51
CA ALA A 95 1.30 1.76 -14.72
C ALA A 95 2.11 2.89 -15.38
N CYS A 96 3.39 3.10 -14.99
CA CYS A 96 4.26 4.02 -15.71
C CYS A 96 4.50 3.63 -17.17
N ARG A 97 4.79 2.35 -17.45
CA ARG A 97 5.00 1.88 -18.83
C ARG A 97 3.79 2.10 -19.72
N THR A 98 2.59 1.89 -19.17
CA THR A 98 1.34 1.95 -19.92
C THR A 98 0.79 3.38 -20.03
N ALA A 99 0.73 4.13 -18.93
CA ALA A 99 0.07 5.43 -18.86
C ALA A 99 1.01 6.63 -19.08
N ALA A 100 2.31 6.47 -18.86
CA ALA A 100 3.32 7.52 -19.00
C ALA A 100 4.61 6.99 -19.68
N PRO A 101 4.52 6.41 -20.89
CA PRO A 101 5.66 5.77 -21.54
C PRO A 101 6.80 6.78 -21.78
N GLY A 102 8.01 6.40 -21.33
CA GLY A 102 9.20 7.24 -21.45
C GLY A 102 9.33 8.34 -20.40
N ASP A 103 8.37 8.47 -19.48
CA ASP A 103 8.46 9.44 -18.38
C ASP A 103 9.35 8.91 -17.23
N GLY A 104 10.59 9.39 -17.18
CA GLY A 104 11.52 9.08 -16.11
C GLY A 104 11.06 9.57 -14.73
N TRP A 105 10.21 10.61 -14.66
CA TRP A 105 9.66 11.10 -13.41
C TRP A 105 8.64 10.14 -12.81
N CYS A 106 7.84 9.48 -13.66
CA CYS A 106 6.94 8.42 -13.22
C CYS A 106 7.71 7.27 -12.57
N VAL A 107 8.75 6.77 -13.24
CA VAL A 107 9.59 5.67 -12.73
C VAL A 107 10.23 6.04 -11.41
N LEU A 108 10.83 7.24 -11.30
CA LEU A 108 11.39 7.72 -10.05
C LEU A 108 10.34 7.79 -8.93
N THR A 109 9.13 8.24 -9.25
CA THR A 109 8.04 8.30 -8.28
C THR A 109 7.62 6.90 -7.81
N ALA A 110 7.53 5.93 -8.72
CA ALA A 110 7.25 4.53 -8.40
C ALA A 110 8.33 3.91 -7.50
N ASP A 111 9.61 4.20 -7.77
CA ASP A 111 10.73 3.76 -6.94
C ASP A 111 10.67 4.34 -5.52
N VAL A 112 10.49 5.67 -5.40
CA VAL A 112 10.41 6.34 -4.10
C VAL A 112 9.24 5.80 -3.27
N ALA A 113 8.06 5.65 -3.87
CA ALA A 113 6.90 5.07 -3.20
C ALA A 113 7.17 3.64 -2.74
N SER A 114 7.75 2.80 -3.61
CA SER A 114 8.12 1.41 -3.29
C SER A 114 9.11 1.33 -2.12
N ILE A 115 10.12 2.20 -2.11
CA ILE A 115 11.13 2.25 -1.05
C ILE A 115 10.50 2.70 0.28
N ALA A 116 9.66 3.72 0.25
CA ALA A 116 8.98 4.23 1.45
C ALA A 116 8.14 3.14 2.12
N VAL A 117 7.32 2.41 1.34
CA VAL A 117 6.51 1.30 1.83
C VAL A 117 7.39 0.19 2.40
N ARG A 118 8.43 -0.24 1.68
CA ARG A 118 9.35 -1.29 2.14
C ARG A 118 10.10 -0.91 3.43
N PHE A 119 10.51 0.36 3.56
CA PHE A 119 11.12 0.86 4.78
C PHE A 119 10.14 0.83 5.96
N ASN A 120 8.88 1.24 5.72
CA ASN A 120 7.83 1.15 6.71
C ASN A 120 7.57 -0.29 7.17
N SER A 121 7.47 -1.22 6.22
CA SER A 121 7.33 -2.65 6.49
C SER A 121 8.48 -3.20 7.32
N TRP A 122 9.72 -2.90 6.93
CA TRP A 122 10.90 -3.29 7.69
C TRP A 122 10.89 -2.76 9.13
N ARG A 123 10.55 -1.47 9.33
CA ARG A 123 10.45 -0.88 10.68
C ARG A 123 9.39 -1.58 11.53
N GLN A 124 8.31 -2.04 10.90
CA GLN A 124 7.25 -2.83 11.52
C GLN A 124 7.54 -4.34 11.50
N ARG A 125 8.79 -4.75 11.21
CA ARG A 125 9.25 -6.15 11.17
C ARG A 125 8.46 -7.05 10.22
N ASP A 126 7.96 -6.47 9.12
CA ASP A 126 7.13 -7.13 8.12
C ASP A 126 5.84 -7.78 8.69
N ALA A 127 5.40 -7.40 9.90
CA ALA A 127 4.17 -7.89 10.51
C ALA A 127 2.93 -7.21 9.91
N ALA A 128 1.72 -7.62 10.31
CA ALA A 128 0.50 -6.91 9.90
C ALA A 128 0.60 -5.40 10.18
N PRO A 129 0.21 -4.54 9.21
CA PRO A 129 0.40 -3.09 9.31
C PRO A 129 -0.45 -2.50 10.43
N VAL A 130 0.21 -1.82 11.36
CA VAL A 130 -0.45 -1.14 12.47
C VAL A 130 -0.78 0.31 12.09
N PRO A 131 -1.92 0.87 12.54
CA PRO A 131 -2.19 2.29 12.41
C PRO A 131 -1.10 3.09 13.11
N GLU A 132 -0.59 4.11 12.44
CA GLU A 132 0.42 5.00 13.01
C GLU A 132 -0.18 6.36 13.27
N SER A 133 0.11 6.91 14.44
CA SER A 133 -0.28 8.28 14.75
C SER A 133 0.45 9.23 13.80
N PRO A 134 -0.25 10.21 13.20
CA PRO A 134 0.40 11.25 12.39
C PRO A 134 1.17 12.27 13.25
N LEU A 135 0.97 12.27 14.58
CA LEU A 135 1.58 13.25 15.51
C LEU A 135 3.11 13.33 15.46
N PRO A 136 3.88 12.21 15.39
CA PRO A 136 5.34 12.27 15.35
C PRO A 136 5.85 12.93 14.06
N TYR A 137 5.18 12.67 12.93
CA TYR A 137 5.52 13.28 11.64
C TYR A 137 5.19 14.77 11.61
N ALA A 138 4.03 15.14 12.16
CA ALA A 138 3.65 16.55 12.31
C ALA A 138 4.66 17.32 13.17
N ALA A 139 5.17 16.72 14.26
CA ALA A 139 6.19 17.33 15.11
C ALA A 139 7.53 17.55 14.38
N VAL A 140 7.95 16.61 13.53
CA VAL A 140 9.16 16.75 12.68
C VAL A 140 9.01 17.88 11.67
N VAL A 141 7.87 17.95 10.97
CA VAL A 141 7.60 19.04 10.02
C VAL A 141 7.60 20.40 10.74
N TRP A 142 6.99 20.47 11.93
CA TRP A 142 7.01 21.67 12.77
C TRP A 142 8.41 22.11 13.19
N THR A 143 9.26 21.16 13.60
CA THR A 143 10.64 21.48 14.00
C THR A 143 11.49 21.95 12.82
N LEU A 144 11.35 21.32 11.64
CA LEU A 144 12.03 21.75 10.42
C LEU A 144 11.55 23.13 9.95
N ALA A 145 10.25 23.39 9.98
CA ALA A 145 9.68 24.70 9.65
C ALA A 145 10.12 25.79 10.62
N ALA A 146 10.16 25.49 11.92
CA ALA A 146 10.65 26.40 12.95
C ALA A 146 12.15 26.70 12.75
N ALA A 147 12.99 25.68 12.52
CA ALA A 147 14.41 25.85 12.26
C ALA A 147 14.69 26.69 11.01
N ALA A 148 13.98 26.44 9.91
CA ALA A 148 14.10 27.23 8.68
C ALA A 148 13.70 28.71 8.91
N ARG A 149 12.67 28.95 9.72
CA ARG A 149 12.21 30.31 10.06
C ARG A 149 13.19 31.07 10.96
N TRP A 150 14.01 30.37 11.74
CA TRP A 150 15.11 30.96 12.54
C TRP A 150 16.37 31.22 11.71
N ALA A 151 16.67 30.39 10.71
CA ALA A 151 17.83 30.56 9.83
C ALA A 151 17.72 31.72 8.82
N VAL A 152 16.52 32.27 8.61
CA VAL A 152 16.24 33.38 7.67
C VAL A 152 16.13 34.74 8.39
N ARG A 153 16.46 34.82 9.68
CA ARG A 153 16.57 36.06 10.47
C ARG A 153 18.01 36.31 10.85
#